data_AF-A0A180F8J9-F1
#
_entry.id   AF-A0A180F8J9-F1
#
_cell.length_a   1.000
_cell.length_b   1.000
_cell.length_c   1.000
_cell.angle_alpha   90.00
_cell.angle_beta   90.00
_cell.angle_gamma   90.00
#
_symmetry.space_group_name_H-M   'P 1'
#
loop_
_entity.id
_entity.type
_entity.pdbx_description
1 polymer ?
#
loop_
_entity_poly.entity_id
_entity_poly.type
_entity_poly.pdbx_seq_one_letter_code
_entity_poly.pdbx_strand_id
1 'polypeptide(L)'
;MQRTKSRYQGQLADQERFMRKKDYRQKSGRLKELTRGLEKSVSQAEEEIKNLTESDETLYEQHKRLCTAEGIGDKTAVKMIVVTKGFTDFTDARKLCCHAGVAPFSYSSGSSIWSRSRVSQRADKSIKSLLHMAAPVVAARCRGELHEYYERKAAEGKK
;
A
#
# COMPACT_ATOMS: atom_id res chain seq x y z
N MET A 1 -1.29 -3.95 -11.23
CA MET A 1 -0.15 -4.46 -12.02
C MET A 1 0.69 -5.52 -11.27
N GLN A 2 1.14 -5.29 -10.03
CA GLN A 2 1.92 -6.29 -9.27
C GLN A 2 1.19 -7.64 -9.08
N ARG A 3 -0.12 -7.64 -8.82
CA ARG A 3 -0.93 -8.88 -8.75
C ARG A 3 -0.95 -9.65 -10.08
N THR A 4 -1.01 -8.93 -11.20
CA THR A 4 -1.00 -9.52 -12.54
C THR A 4 0.36 -10.15 -12.83
N LYS A 5 1.46 -9.45 -12.49
CA LYS A 5 2.83 -10.00 -12.57
C LYS A 5 2.99 -11.28 -11.74
N SER A 6 2.54 -11.26 -10.49
CA SER A 6 2.60 -12.44 -9.60
C SER A 6 1.77 -13.60 -10.14
N ARG A 7 0.60 -13.33 -10.73
CA ARG A 7 -0.24 -14.33 -11.40
C ARG A 7 0.45 -14.93 -12.63
N TYR A 8 1.07 -14.11 -13.47
CA TYR A 8 1.83 -14.58 -14.63
C TYR A 8 3.06 -15.40 -14.24
N GLN A 9 3.76 -15.01 -13.17
CA GLN A 9 4.87 -15.78 -12.63
C GLN A 9 4.41 -17.14 -12.10
N GLY A 10 3.30 -17.19 -11.36
CA GLY A 10 2.71 -18.46 -10.91
C GLY A 10 2.29 -19.35 -12.08
N GLN A 11 1.63 -18.79 -13.10
CA GLN A 11 1.26 -19.53 -14.31
C GLN A 11 2.47 -20.09 -15.05
N LEU A 12 3.57 -19.34 -15.13
CA LEU A 12 4.80 -19.81 -15.76
C LEU A 12 5.47 -20.93 -14.98
N ALA A 13 5.48 -20.86 -13.65
CA ALA A 13 6.03 -21.91 -12.80
C ALA A 13 5.24 -23.22 -12.91
N ASP A 14 3.91 -23.14 -12.91
CA ASP A 14 3.06 -24.32 -13.08
C ASP A 14 3.22 -24.93 -14.48
N GLN A 15 3.21 -24.10 -15.53
CA GLN A 15 3.24 -24.57 -16.92
C GLN A 15 4.59 -25.14 -17.36
N GLU A 16 5.68 -24.83 -16.65
CA GLU A 16 7.01 -25.39 -16.93
C GLU A 16 7.01 -26.92 -16.86
N ARG A 17 6.20 -27.50 -15.95
CA ARG A 17 6.11 -28.95 -15.75
C ARG A 17 5.23 -29.66 -16.78
N PHE A 18 4.26 -28.97 -17.37
CA PHE A 18 3.23 -29.57 -18.23
C PHE A 18 3.42 -29.27 -19.73
N MET A 19 4.19 -28.24 -20.09
CA MET A 19 4.41 -27.87 -21.49
C MET A 19 5.64 -28.54 -22.11
N ARG A 20 5.61 -28.74 -23.43
CA ARG A 20 6.81 -29.11 -24.18
C ARG A 20 7.86 -28.00 -24.05
N LYS A 21 9.13 -28.36 -23.85
CA LYS A 21 10.24 -27.42 -23.60
C LYS A 21 10.39 -26.31 -24.65
N LYS A 22 10.05 -26.57 -25.91
CA LYS A 22 10.10 -25.58 -27.01
C LYS A 22 9.01 -24.51 -26.84
N ASP A 23 7.78 -24.94 -26.62
CA ASP A 23 6.61 -24.06 -26.49
C ASP A 23 6.69 -23.21 -25.22
N TYR A 24 7.16 -23.83 -24.12
CA TYR A 24 7.42 -23.11 -22.87
C TYR A 24 8.44 -21.98 -23.05
N ARG A 25 9.59 -22.25 -23.69
CA ARG A 25 10.62 -21.23 -23.91
C ARG A 25 10.09 -20.06 -24.73
N GLN A 26 9.33 -20.34 -25.80
CA GLN A 26 8.76 -19.29 -26.63
C GLN A 26 7.74 -18.44 -25.86
N LYS A 27 6.85 -19.08 -25.07
CA LYS A 27 5.85 -18.37 -24.26
C LYS A 27 6.49 -17.54 -23.15
N SER A 28 7.46 -18.10 -22.44
CA SER A 28 8.21 -17.43 -21.37
C SER A 28 8.94 -16.19 -21.90
N GLY A 29 9.58 -16.29 -23.08
CA GLY A 29 10.21 -15.14 -23.73
C GLY A 29 9.25 -13.98 -23.98
N ARG A 30 8.11 -14.25 -24.63
CA ARG A 30 7.08 -13.23 -24.92
C ARG A 30 6.53 -12.57 -23.65
N LEU A 31 6.27 -13.36 -22.60
CA LEU A 31 5.74 -12.84 -21.33
C LEU A 31 6.77 -12.00 -20.57
N LYS A 32 8.05 -12.36 -20.63
CA LYS A 32 9.15 -11.56 -20.05
C LYS A 32 9.28 -10.22 -20.76
N GLU A 33 9.22 -10.21 -22.10
CA GLU A 33 9.26 -8.97 -22.89
C GLU A 33 8.08 -8.05 -22.55
N LEU A 34 6.86 -8.59 -22.48
CA LEU A 34 5.67 -7.83 -22.10
C LEU A 34 5.80 -7.25 -20.68
N THR A 35 6.29 -8.06 -19.72
CA THR A 35 6.49 -7.62 -18.34
C THR A 35 7.50 -6.48 -18.27
N ARG A 36 8.61 -6.59 -19.00
CA ARG A 36 9.63 -5.52 -19.07
C ARG A 36 9.08 -4.24 -19.70
N GLY A 37 8.27 -4.35 -20.75
CA GLY A 37 7.62 -3.20 -21.37
C GLY A 37 6.71 -2.45 -20.38
N LEU A 38 5.88 -3.20 -19.66
CA LEU A 38 5.00 -2.62 -18.63
C LEU A 38 5.80 -1.99 -17.48
N GLU A 39 6.86 -2.64 -17.01
CA GLU A 39 7.75 -2.09 -15.97
C GLU A 39 8.37 -0.76 -16.39
N LYS A 40 8.80 -0.66 -17.65
CA LYS A 40 9.30 0.60 -18.21
C LYS A 40 8.23 1.68 -18.18
N SER A 41 7.01 1.39 -18.62
CA SER A 41 5.91 2.36 -18.60
C SER A 41 5.56 2.81 -17.18
N VAL A 42 5.60 1.91 -16.20
CA VAL A 42 5.40 2.28 -14.79
C VAL A 42 6.53 3.18 -14.28
N SER A 43 7.78 2.86 -14.60
CA SER A 43 8.92 3.70 -14.21
C SER A 43 8.82 5.10 -14.79
N GLN A 44 8.41 5.23 -16.06
CA GLN A 44 8.20 6.53 -16.71
C GLN A 44 7.09 7.33 -16.02
N ALA A 45 5.96 6.70 -15.72
CA ALA A 45 4.87 7.37 -15.00
C ALA A 45 5.29 7.79 -13.58
N GLU A 46 6.09 6.97 -12.88
CA GLU A 46 6.62 7.32 -11.56
C GLU A 46 7.57 8.52 -11.61
N GLU A 47 8.40 8.61 -12.66
CA GLU A 47 9.28 9.75 -12.90
C GLU A 47 8.50 11.03 -13.25
N GLU A 48 7.48 10.93 -14.09
CA GLU A 48 6.58 12.05 -14.41
C GLU A 48 5.88 12.60 -13.15
N ILE A 49 5.35 11.70 -12.31
CA ILE A 49 4.71 12.08 -11.04
C ILE A 49 5.71 12.80 -10.12
N LYS A 50 6.94 12.29 -10.04
CA LYS A 50 7.99 12.89 -9.23
C LYS A 50 8.31 14.30 -9.74
N ASN A 51 8.55 14.46 -11.04
CA ASN A 51 8.85 15.75 -11.65
C ASN A 51 7.72 16.77 -11.42
N LEU A 52 6.46 16.35 -11.54
CA LEU A 52 5.31 17.21 -11.25
C LEU A 52 5.26 17.63 -9.78
N THR A 53 5.53 16.70 -8.87
CA THR A 53 5.54 16.97 -7.42
C THR A 53 6.67 17.92 -7.03
N GLU A 54 7.84 17.80 -7.67
CA GLU A 54 9.00 18.67 -7.42
C GLU A 54 8.87 20.04 -8.09
N SER A 55 8.10 20.14 -9.18
CA SER A 55 7.88 21.41 -9.90
C SER A 55 6.98 22.41 -9.16
N ASP A 56 6.11 21.93 -8.27
CA ASP A 56 5.20 22.74 -7.48
C ASP A 56 5.69 22.82 -6.03
N GLU A 57 5.98 24.03 -5.55
CA GLU A 57 6.54 24.25 -4.20
C GLU A 57 5.61 23.75 -3.08
N THR A 58 4.29 23.88 -3.27
CA THR A 58 3.32 23.45 -2.27
C THR A 58 3.26 21.93 -2.20
N LEU A 59 3.21 21.25 -3.35
CA LEU A 59 3.22 19.79 -3.43
C LEU A 59 4.54 19.22 -2.90
N TYR A 60 5.66 19.84 -3.23
CA TYR A 60 6.97 19.45 -2.75
C TYR A 60 7.05 19.51 -1.22
N GLU A 61 6.63 20.62 -0.61
CA GLU A 61 6.66 20.77 0.85
C GLU A 61 5.68 19.82 1.54
N GLN A 62 4.48 19.61 0.98
CA GLN A 62 3.55 18.60 1.49
C GLN A 62 4.13 17.18 1.42
N HIS A 63 4.74 16.83 0.29
CA HIS A 63 5.37 15.53 0.07
C HIS A 63 6.53 15.31 1.04
N LYS A 64 7.42 16.30 1.16
CA LYS A 64 8.56 16.28 2.08
C LYS A 64 8.11 16.09 3.52
N ARG A 65 7.09 16.82 3.97
CA ARG A 65 6.52 16.67 5.32
C ARG A 65 5.97 15.26 5.54
N LEU A 66 5.26 14.70 4.56
CA LEU A 66 4.73 13.34 4.67
C LEU A 66 5.83 12.28 4.75
N CYS A 67 6.88 12.40 3.96
CA CYS A 67 8.01 11.46 3.98
C CYS A 67 8.86 11.54 5.26
N THR A 68 8.68 12.55 6.12
CA THR A 68 9.30 12.57 7.45
C THR A 68 8.68 11.57 8.42
N ALA A 69 7.43 11.15 8.16
CA ALA A 69 6.76 10.16 8.99
C ALA A 69 7.29 8.75 8.70
N GLU A 70 7.63 8.02 9.76
CA GLU A 70 8.17 6.66 9.62
C GLU A 70 7.18 5.74 8.89
N GLY A 71 7.70 4.96 7.94
CA GLY A 71 6.90 4.04 7.12
C GLY A 71 6.14 4.69 5.96
N ILE A 72 6.16 6.01 5.83
CA ILE A 72 5.63 6.71 4.66
C ILE A 72 6.74 6.88 3.63
N GLY A 73 6.58 6.23 2.47
CA GLY A 73 7.42 6.45 1.30
C GLY A 73 6.70 7.24 0.20
N ASP A 74 7.41 7.55 -0.88
CA ASP A 74 6.96 8.44 -1.95
C ASP A 74 5.55 8.09 -2.48
N LYS A 75 5.32 6.81 -2.79
CA LYS A 75 4.02 6.36 -3.35
C LYS A 75 2.87 6.58 -2.36
N THR A 76 3.13 6.39 -1.06
CA THR A 76 2.15 6.60 0.00
C THR A 76 1.91 8.09 0.21
N ALA A 77 2.97 8.90 0.21
CA ALA A 77 2.89 10.36 0.34
C ALA A 77 2.09 10.98 -0.81
N VAL A 78 2.45 10.67 -2.07
CA VAL A 78 1.71 11.13 -3.26
C VAL A 78 0.25 10.70 -3.20
N LYS A 79 -0.02 9.43 -2.85
CA LYS A 79 -1.40 8.95 -2.73
C LYS A 79 -2.19 9.70 -1.65
N MET A 80 -1.58 10.04 -0.52
CA MET A 80 -2.21 10.86 0.53
C MET A 80 -2.54 12.26 0.03
N ILE A 81 -1.61 12.91 -0.68
CA ILE A 81 -1.83 14.24 -1.26
C ILE A 81 -3.01 14.19 -2.25
N VAL A 82 -3.02 13.21 -3.16
CA VAL A 82 -4.09 13.07 -4.17
C VAL A 82 -5.45 12.80 -3.53
N VAL A 83 -5.53 11.86 -2.56
CA VAL A 83 -6.81 11.51 -1.90
C VAL A 83 -7.38 12.67 -1.09
N THR A 84 -6.52 13.53 -0.57
CA THR A 84 -6.93 14.67 0.27
C THR A 84 -7.04 15.98 -0.51
N LYS A 85 -6.75 15.96 -1.83
CA LYS A 85 -6.56 17.15 -2.67
C LYS A 85 -5.64 18.18 -2.00
N GLY A 86 -4.47 17.73 -1.57
CA GLY A 86 -3.52 18.56 -0.84
C GLY A 86 -4.06 19.03 0.51
N PHE A 87 -4.75 18.14 1.24
CA PHE A 87 -5.34 18.40 2.56
C PHE A 87 -6.48 19.43 2.58
N THR A 88 -7.09 19.74 1.44
CA THR A 88 -8.22 20.68 1.35
C THR A 88 -9.58 20.01 1.56
N ASP A 89 -9.73 18.72 1.24
CA ASP A 89 -11.00 18.00 1.35
C ASP A 89 -11.39 17.65 2.81
N PHE A 90 -10.46 17.74 3.76
CA PHE A 90 -10.68 17.35 5.16
C PHE A 90 -10.25 18.44 6.14
N THR A 91 -11.19 18.88 6.97
CA THR A 91 -10.92 19.84 8.06
C THR A 91 -10.63 19.19 9.41
N ASP A 92 -10.96 17.89 9.56
CA ASP A 92 -10.79 17.13 10.80
C ASP A 92 -10.00 15.86 10.50
N ALA A 93 -8.92 15.64 11.24
CA ALA A 93 -8.08 14.45 11.16
C ALA A 93 -8.88 13.16 11.35
N ARG A 94 -9.90 13.16 12.21
CA ARG A 94 -10.77 11.99 12.41
C ARG A 94 -11.54 11.62 11.14
N LYS A 95 -12.02 12.61 10.38
CA LYS A 95 -12.71 12.36 9.10
C LYS A 95 -11.76 11.72 8.09
N LEU A 96 -10.52 12.20 8.03
CA LEU A 96 -9.49 11.59 7.20
C LEU A 96 -9.18 10.16 7.65
N CYS A 97 -9.03 9.89 8.95
CA CYS A 97 -8.80 8.54 9.46
C CYS A 97 -9.96 7.58 9.15
N CYS A 98 -11.19 8.06 9.20
CA CYS A 98 -12.38 7.31 8.80
C CYS A 98 -12.38 7.02 7.29
N HIS A 99 -12.04 8.01 6.47
CA HIS A 99 -11.92 7.86 5.01
C HIS A 99 -10.79 6.90 4.62
N ALA A 100 -9.64 6.99 5.29
CA ALA A 100 -8.50 6.10 5.10
C ALA A 100 -8.73 4.68 5.65
N GLY A 101 -9.82 4.47 6.39
CA GLY A 101 -10.19 3.16 6.93
C GLY A 101 -9.25 2.66 8.03
N VAL A 102 -8.67 3.59 8.79
CA VAL A 102 -7.81 3.31 9.96
C VAL A 102 -8.54 3.52 11.29
N ALA A 103 -9.61 4.30 11.31
CA ALA A 103 -10.43 4.51 12.50
C ALA A 103 -11.51 3.42 12.64
N PRO A 104 -11.44 2.55 13.67
CA PRO A 104 -12.48 1.57 13.95
C PRO A 104 -13.65 2.23 14.70
N PHE A 105 -14.88 1.80 14.40
CA PHE A 105 -16.08 2.23 15.10
C PHE A 105 -16.58 1.09 15.99
N SER A 106 -16.87 1.40 17.25
CA SER A 106 -17.59 0.50 18.14
C SER A 106 -19.07 0.51 17.78
N TYR A 107 -19.67 -0.67 17.62
CA TYR A 107 -21.12 -0.80 17.47
C TYR A 107 -21.66 -1.52 18.71
N SER A 108 -22.18 -0.70 19.62
CA SER A 108 -22.85 -1.13 20.85
C SER A 108 -24.24 -0.53 20.91
N SER A 109 -25.26 -1.38 21.01
CA SER A 109 -26.64 -0.96 21.24
C SER A 109 -27.11 -1.53 22.58
N GLY A 110 -27.28 -0.67 23.58
CA GLY A 110 -27.65 -1.05 24.94
C GLY A 110 -26.59 -1.86 25.68
N SER A 111 -27.00 -2.58 26.73
CA SER A 111 -26.13 -3.39 27.60
C SER A 111 -25.81 -4.79 27.05
N SER A 112 -26.45 -5.22 25.96
CA SER A 112 -26.47 -6.64 25.56
C SER A 112 -25.82 -6.94 24.21
N ILE A 113 -25.52 -5.93 23.38
CA ILE A 113 -24.88 -6.13 22.07
C ILE A 113 -23.50 -5.49 22.10
N TRP A 114 -22.47 -6.34 22.23
CA TRP A 114 -21.08 -5.96 22.08
C TRP A 114 -20.51 -6.62 20.81
N SER A 115 -20.32 -5.82 19.76
CA SER A 115 -19.73 -6.30 18.51
C SER A 115 -18.28 -5.82 18.38
N ARG A 116 -17.45 -6.59 17.65
CA ARG A 116 -16.07 -6.19 17.36
C ARG A 116 -16.06 -4.86 16.62
N SER A 117 -15.21 -3.94 17.06
CA SER A 117 -15.00 -2.66 16.38
C SER A 117 -14.54 -2.89 14.94
N ARG A 118 -15.18 -2.22 13.98
CA ARG A 118 -14.90 -2.39 12.54
C ARG A 118 -14.73 -1.02 11.88
N VAL A 119 -13.88 -0.98 10.86
CA VAL A 119 -13.76 0.21 10.01
C VAL A 119 -14.87 0.24 8.97
N SER A 120 -15.23 1.42 8.49
CA SER A 120 -16.25 1.60 7.45
C SER A 120 -15.89 0.86 6.15
N GLN A 121 -16.87 0.22 5.52
CA GLN A 121 -16.70 -0.38 4.18
C GLN A 121 -16.61 0.67 3.07
N ARG A 122 -17.01 1.92 3.36
CA ARG A 122 -16.92 3.06 2.45
C ARG A 122 -15.54 3.74 2.46
N ALA A 123 -14.60 3.22 3.25
CA ALA A 123 -13.24 3.72 3.28
C ALA A 123 -12.53 3.49 1.93
N ASP A 124 -11.59 4.37 1.58
CA ASP A 124 -10.69 4.14 0.46
C ASP A 124 -9.75 2.96 0.81
N LYS A 125 -10.04 1.81 0.20
CA LYS A 125 -9.29 0.57 0.41
C LYS A 125 -7.85 0.65 -0.13
N SER A 126 -7.57 1.56 -1.05
CA SER A 126 -6.24 1.74 -1.63
C SER A 126 -5.27 2.37 -0.64
N ILE A 127 -5.64 3.51 -0.03
CA ILE A 127 -4.85 4.15 1.02
C ILE A 127 -4.78 3.27 2.27
N LYS A 128 -5.89 2.59 2.64
CA LYS A 128 -5.90 1.63 3.74
C LYS A 128 -4.83 0.54 3.54
N SER A 129 -4.73 0.00 2.33
CA SER A 129 -3.74 -1.04 2.01
C SER A 129 -2.32 -0.51 2.12
N LEU A 130 -2.05 0.72 1.67
CA LEU A 130 -0.73 1.34 1.80
C LEU A 130 -0.33 1.55 3.26
N LEU A 131 -1.23 2.12 4.06
CA LEU A 131 -0.98 2.34 5.50
C LEU A 131 -0.81 1.03 6.26
N HIS A 132 -1.59 0.00 5.91
CA HIS A 132 -1.47 -1.33 6.51
C HIS A 132 -0.15 -2.02 6.14
N MET A 133 0.43 -1.71 4.97
CA MET A 133 1.76 -2.20 4.59
C MET A 133 2.89 -1.39 5.22
N ALA A 134 2.66 -0.10 5.51
CA ALA A 134 3.61 0.75 6.22
C ALA A 134 3.78 0.33 7.68
N ALA A 135 2.68 -0.03 8.37
CA ALA A 135 2.70 -0.31 9.80
C ALA A 135 3.69 -1.42 10.23
N PRO A 136 3.78 -2.60 9.58
CA PRO A 136 4.77 -3.61 9.90
C PRO A 136 6.22 -3.15 9.67
N VAL A 137 6.45 -2.29 8.68
CA VAL A 137 7.80 -1.76 8.40
C VAL A 137 8.26 -0.87 9.55
N VAL A 138 7.37 0.00 10.05
CA VAL A 138 7.63 0.82 11.24
C VAL A 138 7.84 -0.08 12.45
N ALA A 139 6.92 -0.99 12.71
CA ALA A 139 6.99 -1.89 13.86
C ALA A 139 8.24 -2.78 13.86
N ALA A 140 8.80 -3.13 12.70
CA ALA A 140 10.01 -3.95 12.62
C ALA A 140 11.31 -3.14 12.66
N ARG A 141 11.32 -1.88 12.22
CA ARG A 141 12.56 -1.10 11.99
C ARG A 141 12.75 0.08 12.93
N CYS A 142 11.67 0.63 13.48
CA CYS A 142 11.70 1.86 14.25
C CYS A 142 11.53 1.51 15.74
N ARG A 143 12.45 1.96 16.59
CA ARG A 143 12.36 1.69 18.04
C ARG A 143 11.22 2.50 18.64
N GLY A 144 10.35 1.84 19.40
CA GLY A 144 9.22 2.45 20.09
C GLY A 144 8.18 1.43 20.53
N GLU A 145 7.05 1.91 21.06
CA GLU A 145 5.99 1.05 21.62
C GLU A 145 5.46 0.01 20.62
N LEU A 146 5.34 0.38 19.34
CA LEU A 146 4.91 -0.54 18.29
C LEU A 146 5.91 -1.66 18.03
N HIS A 147 7.21 -1.37 18.16
CA HIS A 147 8.27 -2.35 18.00
C HIS A 147 8.32 -3.31 19.18
N GLU A 148 8.25 -2.80 20.40
CA GLU A 148 8.14 -3.63 21.61
C GLU A 148 6.90 -4.53 21.56
N TYR A 149 5.76 -3.97 21.11
CA TYR A 149 4.55 -4.74 20.90
C TYR A 149 4.75 -5.85 19.85
N TYR A 150 5.40 -5.52 18.73
CA TYR A 150 5.68 -6.46 17.65
C TYR A 150 6.61 -7.59 18.11
N GLU A 151 7.71 -7.27 18.79
CA GLU A 151 8.65 -8.25 19.33
C GLU A 151 7.97 -9.17 20.35
N ARG A 152 7.17 -8.61 21.26
CA ARG A 152 6.39 -9.40 22.22
C ARG A 152 5.43 -10.36 21.50
N LYS A 153 4.73 -9.90 20.46
CA LYS A 153 3.79 -10.74 19.70
C LYS A 153 4.49 -11.80 18.86
N ALA A 154 5.64 -11.48 18.28
CA ALA A 154 6.49 -12.43 17.58
C ALA A 154 6.97 -13.54 18.53
N ALA A 155 7.37 -13.18 19.76
CA ALA A 155 7.76 -14.13 20.81
C ALA A 155 6.59 -15.03 21.28
N GLU A 156 5.36 -14.51 21.31
CA GLU A 156 4.13 -15.29 21.57
C GLU A 156 3.76 -16.27 20.43
N GLY A 157 4.52 -16.31 19.33
CA GLY A 157 4.23 -17.15 18.16
C GLY A 157 3.08 -16.63 17.29
N LYS A 158 2.60 -15.41 17.54
CA LYS A 158 1.58 -14.75 16.72
C LYS A 158 2.27 -14.02 15.57
N LYS A 159 2.01 -14.48 14.35
CA LYS A 159 2.43 -13.82 13.10
C LYS A 159 1.54 -12.62 12.81
#